data_AF-A0A090QJV3-F1
#
_entry.id   AF-A0A090QJV3-F1
#
_cell.length_a   1.000
_cell.length_b   1.000
_cell.length_c   1.000
_cell.angle_alpha   90.00
_cell.angle_beta   90.00
_cell.angle_gamma   90.00
#
_symmetry.space_group_name_H-M   'P 1'
#
loop_
_entity.id
_entity.type
_entity.pdbx_description
1 polymer ?
#
loop_
_entity_poly.entity_id
_entity_poly.type
_entity_poly.pdbx_seq_one_letter_code
_entity_poly.pdbx_strand_id
1 'polypeptide(L)'
;MHPDAAHYLSLYFEQCGNAEFANVNVDDVPAVSYINQLSQILLPVAEGIGFTVLPQSAIHAFPRKDELAVHTPESPVVETLYLVTKRNRDLPARYQQIIQALEAKFAPHECRHSARL
;
A
#
# COMPACT_ATOMS: atom_id res chain seq x y z
N MET A 1 2.90 -8.16 -13.32
CA MET A 1 2.30 -7.74 -12.05
C MET A 1 2.58 -6.24 -11.88
N HIS A 2 1.96 -5.50 -10.97
CA HIS A 2 2.44 -4.13 -10.65
C HIS A 2 3.87 -4.19 -10.06
N PRO A 3 4.78 -3.21 -10.33
CA PRO A 3 6.13 -3.21 -9.77
C PRO A 3 6.17 -3.39 -8.24
N ASP A 4 5.26 -2.76 -7.50
CA ASP A 4 5.25 -2.85 -6.03
C ASP A 4 4.46 -4.05 -5.49
N ALA A 5 3.87 -4.88 -6.36
CA ALA A 5 3.03 -5.98 -5.91
C ALA A 5 3.81 -7.04 -5.12
N ALA A 6 5.09 -7.26 -5.45
CA ALA A 6 5.94 -8.17 -4.68
C ALA A 6 6.12 -7.67 -3.23
N HIS A 7 6.36 -6.36 -3.06
CA HIS A 7 6.46 -5.74 -1.74
C HIS A 7 5.16 -5.88 -0.94
N TYR A 8 4.01 -5.57 -1.56
CA TYR A 8 2.71 -5.68 -0.88
C TYR A 8 2.34 -7.12 -0.52
N LEU A 9 2.63 -8.09 -1.39
CA LEU A 9 2.42 -9.51 -1.09
C LEU A 9 3.28 -9.97 0.07
N SER A 10 4.58 -9.64 0.07
CA SER A 10 5.49 -9.98 1.16
C SER A 10 5.02 -9.40 2.48
N LEU A 11 4.67 -8.11 2.50
CA LEU A 11 4.14 -7.43 3.69
C LEU A 11 2.87 -8.11 4.22
N TYR A 12 1.95 -8.46 3.32
CA TYR A 12 0.72 -9.13 3.68
C TYR A 12 0.96 -10.55 4.23
N PHE A 13 1.75 -11.38 3.56
CA PHE A 13 2.05 -12.74 4.02
C PHE A 13 2.75 -12.76 5.38
N GLU A 14 3.62 -11.78 5.66
CA GLU A 14 4.29 -11.68 6.96
C GLU A 14 3.34 -11.27 8.10
N GLN A 15 2.38 -10.37 7.84
CA GLN A 15 1.62 -9.70 8.90
C GLN A 15 0.15 -10.12 9.01
N CYS A 16 -0.42 -10.82 8.01
CA CYS A 16 -1.85 -11.12 7.97
C CYS A 16 -2.35 -12.06 9.07
N GLY A 17 -1.43 -12.70 9.81
CA GLY A 17 -1.75 -13.61 10.92
C GLY A 17 -2.05 -15.06 10.52
N ASN A 18 -2.06 -15.35 9.21
CA ASN A 18 -2.38 -16.69 8.71
C ASN A 18 -1.11 -17.52 8.45
N ALA A 19 -1.00 -18.67 9.12
CA ALA A 19 0.18 -19.54 9.05
C ALA A 19 0.38 -20.22 7.69
N GLU A 20 -0.67 -20.38 6.87
CA GLU A 20 -0.55 -20.95 5.52
C GLU A 20 0.15 -19.96 4.59
N PHE A 21 -0.13 -18.67 4.73
CA PHE A 21 0.50 -17.61 3.93
C PHE A 21 1.93 -17.29 4.36
N ALA A 22 2.28 -17.47 5.64
CA ALA A 22 3.62 -17.20 6.16
C ALA A 22 4.74 -18.03 5.49
N ASN A 23 4.40 -19.18 4.89
CA ASN A 23 5.36 -20.06 4.21
C ASN A 23 5.35 -19.91 2.68
N VAL A 24 4.52 -19.03 2.12
CA VAL A 24 4.44 -18.83 0.67
C VAL A 24 5.57 -17.91 0.21
N ASN A 25 6.38 -18.38 -0.74
CA ASN A 25 7.32 -17.51 -1.43
C ASN A 25 6.59 -16.70 -2.51
N VAL A 26 6.73 -15.38 -2.46
CA VAL A 26 6.08 -14.46 -3.41
C VAL A 26 6.56 -14.69 -4.84
N ASP A 27 7.81 -15.12 -5.03
CA ASP A 27 8.37 -15.40 -6.36
C ASP A 27 7.70 -16.61 -7.03
N ASP A 28 7.04 -17.49 -6.26
CA ASP A 28 6.32 -18.65 -6.78
C ASP A 28 4.90 -18.27 -7.27
N VAL A 29 4.45 -17.04 -7.01
CA VAL A 29 3.14 -16.56 -7.47
C VAL A 29 3.24 -16.15 -8.95
N PRO A 30 2.49 -16.81 -9.85
CA PRO A 30 2.60 -16.56 -11.28
C PRO A 30 2.10 -15.17 -11.65
N ALA A 31 2.94 -14.40 -12.33
CA ALA A 31 2.55 -13.10 -12.88
C ALA A 31 1.75 -13.26 -14.19
N VAL A 32 0.45 -12.98 -14.16
CA VAL A 32 -0.45 -13.15 -15.33
C VAL A 32 -0.54 -11.90 -16.22
N SER A 33 -0.31 -10.70 -15.67
CA SER A 33 -0.41 -9.43 -16.41
C SER A 33 0.43 -8.34 -15.76
N TYR A 34 0.94 -7.35 -16.50
CA TYR A 34 1.73 -6.22 -15.96
C TYR A 34 0.98 -4.89 -16.15
N ILE A 35 0.80 -4.15 -15.05
CA ILE A 35 0.14 -2.85 -15.02
C ILE A 35 0.88 -1.94 -14.06
N ASN A 36 1.33 -0.78 -14.54
CA ASN A 36 2.10 0.19 -13.75
C ASN A 36 1.27 1.41 -13.29
N GLN A 37 0.01 1.50 -13.72
CA GLN A 37 -0.89 2.57 -13.29
C GLN A 37 -1.77 2.05 -12.16
N LEU A 38 -1.58 2.56 -10.94
CA LEU A 38 -2.32 2.12 -9.74
C LEU A 38 -3.84 2.06 -9.96
N SER A 39 -4.41 3.08 -10.63
CA SER A 39 -5.84 3.16 -10.94
C SER A 39 -6.35 2.08 -11.90
N GLN A 40 -5.45 1.43 -12.64
CA GLN A 40 -5.77 0.40 -13.63
C GLN A 40 -5.52 -1.01 -13.11
N ILE A 41 -4.80 -1.20 -12.00
CA ILE A 41 -4.46 -2.53 -11.48
C ILE A 41 -5.74 -3.33 -11.15
N LEU A 42 -6.77 -2.64 -10.65
CA LEU A 42 -8.04 -3.27 -10.27
C LEU A 42 -8.98 -3.54 -11.45
N LEU A 43 -8.68 -3.03 -12.66
CA LEU A 43 -9.48 -3.34 -13.85
C LEU A 43 -9.49 -4.83 -14.18
N PRO A 44 -8.37 -5.53 -14.40
CA PRO A 44 -8.40 -6.97 -14.67
C PRO A 44 -8.97 -7.79 -13.50
N VAL A 45 -8.78 -7.34 -12.26
CA VAL A 45 -9.33 -8.02 -11.08
C VAL A 45 -10.85 -7.95 -11.07
N ALA A 46 -11.44 -6.80 -11.39
CA ALA A 46 -12.89 -6.64 -11.55
C ALA A 46 -13.45 -7.49 -12.70
N GLU A 47 -12.65 -7.73 -13.75
CA GLU A 47 -13.01 -8.65 -14.84
C GLU A 47 -12.79 -10.14 -14.48
N GLY A 48 -12.44 -10.46 -13.22
CA GLY A 48 -12.22 -11.84 -12.76
C GLY A 48 -10.86 -12.44 -13.15
N ILE A 49 -9.91 -11.60 -13.57
CA ILE A 49 -8.57 -12.03 -13.98
C ILE A 49 -7.61 -11.89 -12.80
N GLY A 50 -7.43 -12.99 -12.08
CA GLY A 50 -6.44 -13.12 -11.01
C GLY A 50 -6.80 -12.33 -9.75
N PHE A 51 -5.77 -12.02 -8.95
CA PHE A 51 -5.90 -11.28 -7.70
C PHE A 51 -4.71 -10.33 -7.53
N THR A 52 -4.79 -9.44 -6.54
CA THR A 52 -3.71 -8.52 -6.18
C THR A 52 -3.79 -8.15 -4.71
N VAL A 53 -2.68 -7.68 -4.14
CA VAL A 53 -2.63 -7.04 -2.83
C VAL A 53 -2.26 -5.58 -3.06
N LEU A 54 -3.07 -4.67 -2.54
CA LEU A 54 -2.89 -3.22 -2.67
C LEU A 54 -3.29 -2.52 -1.37
N PRO A 55 -2.79 -1.30 -1.12
CA PRO A 55 -3.28 -0.46 -0.04
C PRO A 55 -4.79 -0.21 -0.15
N GLN A 56 -5.47 -0.14 1.00
CA GLN A 56 -6.92 0.10 1.05
C GLN A 56 -7.35 1.40 0.34
N SER A 57 -6.47 2.41 0.33
CA SER A 57 -6.69 3.67 -0.41
C SER A 57 -6.89 3.45 -1.92
N ALA A 58 -6.20 2.46 -2.52
CA ALA A 58 -6.36 2.14 -3.94
C ALA A 58 -7.75 1.53 -4.22
N ILE A 59 -8.25 0.68 -3.31
CA ILE A 59 -9.61 0.13 -3.39
C ILE A 59 -10.64 1.25 -3.27
N HIS A 60 -10.47 2.15 -2.30
CA HIS A 60 -11.39 3.28 -2.10
C HIS A 60 -11.44 4.26 -3.28
N ALA A 61 -10.33 4.43 -3.99
CA ALA A 61 -10.24 5.28 -5.18
C ALA A 61 -10.78 4.62 -6.45
N PHE A 62 -11.02 3.30 -6.44
CA PHE A 62 -11.46 2.57 -7.63
C PHE A 62 -12.98 2.71 -7.86
N PRO A 63 -13.44 3.16 -9.05
CA PRO A 63 -14.86 3.40 -9.30
C PRO A 63 -15.74 2.16 -9.21
N ARG A 64 -15.23 0.98 -9.59
CA ARG A 64 -15.96 -0.30 -9.64
C ARG A 64 -15.65 -1.18 -8.42
N LYS A 65 -15.37 -0.57 -7.26
CA LYS A 65 -14.98 -1.31 -6.04
C LYS A 65 -16.01 -2.34 -5.58
N ASP A 66 -17.30 -2.13 -5.88
CA ASP A 66 -18.38 -3.04 -5.51
C ASP A 66 -18.36 -4.35 -6.34
N GLU A 67 -17.57 -4.40 -7.42
CA GLU A 67 -17.33 -5.59 -8.23
C GLU A 67 -16.13 -6.41 -7.71
N LEU A 68 -15.44 -5.91 -6.67
CA LEU A 68 -14.28 -6.57 -6.08
C LEU A 68 -14.67 -7.36 -4.83
N ALA A 69 -14.14 -8.57 -4.71
CA ALA A 69 -14.10 -9.28 -3.45
C ALA A 69 -12.84 -8.89 -2.68
N VAL A 70 -13.01 -8.29 -1.49
CA VAL A 70 -11.90 -7.91 -0.61
C VAL A 70 -11.79 -8.92 0.52
N HIS A 71 -10.66 -9.63 0.58
CA HIS A 71 -10.37 -10.54 1.68
C HIS A 71 -9.95 -9.76 2.94
N THR A 72 -10.46 -10.16 4.10
CA THR A 72 -10.15 -9.52 5.39
C THR A 72 -9.09 -10.36 6.11
N PRO A 73 -7.91 -9.80 6.42
CA PRO A 73 -6.87 -10.53 7.15
C PRO A 73 -7.27 -10.79 8.60
N GLU A 74 -6.67 -11.82 9.21
CA GLU A 74 -6.89 -12.15 10.64
C GLU A 74 -6.26 -11.10 11.56
N SER A 75 -5.13 -10.53 11.14
CA SER A 75 -4.43 -9.43 11.81
C SER A 75 -4.28 -8.23 10.88
N PRO A 76 -4.38 -6.99 11.39
CA PRO A 76 -4.25 -5.80 10.55
C PRO A 76 -2.84 -5.70 9.97
N VAL A 77 -2.76 -5.68 8.63
CA VAL A 77 -1.53 -5.41 7.88
C VAL A 77 -1.46 -3.92 7.62
N VAL A 78 -0.43 -3.25 8.15
CA VAL A 78 -0.31 -1.79 8.10
C VAL A 78 1.04 -1.40 7.52
N GLU A 79 1.02 -0.51 6.54
CA GLU A 79 2.22 0.12 6.00
C GLU A 79 2.42 1.50 6.63
N THR A 80 3.60 1.75 7.19
CA THR A 80 3.88 3.05 7.81
C THR A 80 4.19 4.10 6.75
N LEU A 81 3.53 5.26 6.84
CA LEU A 81 3.84 6.41 6.00
C LEU A 81 4.92 7.28 6.64
N TYR A 82 5.93 7.63 5.84
CA TYR A 82 7.07 8.43 6.29
C TYR A 82 7.10 9.79 5.60
N LEU A 83 7.22 10.85 6.41
CA LEU A 83 7.59 12.17 5.91
C LEU A 83 9.13 12.28 5.90
N VAL A 84 9.72 12.39 4.71
CA VAL A 84 11.18 12.38 4.52
C VAL A 84 11.70 13.77 4.19
N THR A 85 12.80 14.16 4.82
CA THR A 85 13.45 15.47 4.65
C THR A 85 14.96 15.30 4.49
N LYS A 86 15.61 16.14 3.68
CA LYS A 86 17.08 16.08 3.50
C LYS A 86 17.80 16.48 4.78
N ARG A 87 18.73 15.64 5.26
CA ARG A 87 19.47 15.87 6.52
C ARG A 87 20.21 17.21 6.61
N ASN A 88 20.77 17.70 5.51
CA ASN A 88 21.64 18.89 5.49
C ASN A 88 20.94 20.13 4.94
N ARG A 89 19.61 20.22 5.01
CA ARG A 89 18.88 21.39 4.53
C ARG A 89 17.68 21.70 5.41
N ASP A 90 17.71 22.86 6.05
CA ASP A 90 16.54 23.37 6.76
C ASP A 90 15.39 23.61 5.78
N LEU A 91 14.20 23.16 6.18
CA LEU A 91 12.98 23.37 5.43
C LEU A 91 12.55 24.84 5.60
N PRO A 92 12.31 25.57 4.49
CA PRO A 92 11.74 26.90 4.57
C PRO A 92 10.41 26.91 5.34
N ALA A 93 10.14 27.97 6.11
CA ALA A 93 8.96 28.06 7.00
C ALA A 93 7.62 27.77 6.30
N ARG A 94 7.48 28.10 5.00
CA ARG A 94 6.27 27.80 4.21
C ARG A 94 5.88 26.31 4.20
N TYR A 95 6.85 25.40 4.36
CA TYR A 95 6.58 23.97 4.38
C TYR A 95 5.94 23.52 5.71
N GLN A 96 6.08 24.28 6.80
CA GLN A 96 5.47 23.94 8.08
C GLN A 96 3.94 23.87 7.96
N GLN A 97 3.33 24.81 7.22
CA GLN A 97 1.89 24.82 6.96
C GLN A 97 1.44 23.57 6.17
N ILE A 98 2.24 23.15 5.19
CA ILE A 98 1.96 21.95 4.39
C ILE A 98 2.09 20.69 5.25
N ILE A 99 3.15 20.59 6.05
CA ILE A 99 3.41 19.46 6.95
C ILE A 99 2.26 19.32 7.96
N GLN A 100 1.85 20.42 8.60
CA GLN A 100 0.71 20.43 9.51
C GLN A 100 -0.59 19.98 8.83
N ALA A 101 -0.84 20.41 7.58
CA ALA A 101 -2.02 19.98 6.83
C ALA A 101 -1.98 18.49 6.46
N LEU A 102 -0.79 17.96 6.14
CA LEU A 102 -0.59 16.53 5.88
C LEU A 102 -0.80 15.71 7.15
N GLU A 103 -0.15 16.10 8.25
CA GLU A 103 -0.30 15.44 9.55
C GLU A 103 -1.77 15.39 9.97
N ALA A 104 -2.49 16.50 9.91
CA ALA A 104 -3.91 16.55 10.24
C ALA A 104 -4.77 15.58 9.40
N LYS A 105 -4.38 15.30 8.15
CA LYS A 105 -5.10 14.37 7.26
C LYS A 105 -4.75 12.89 7.49
N PHE A 106 -3.53 12.59 7.95
CA PHE A 106 -3.02 11.22 8.11
C PHE A 106 -2.80 10.79 9.58
N ALA A 107 -3.16 11.65 10.55
CA ALA A 107 -2.80 11.52 11.98
C ALA A 107 -3.34 10.32 12.77
N PRO A 108 -4.49 9.67 12.51
CA PRO A 108 -4.94 8.69 13.49
C PRO A 108 -4.22 7.33 13.45
N HIS A 109 -3.56 6.95 12.34
CA HIS A 109 -3.10 5.55 12.18
C HIS A 109 -1.69 5.33 11.62
N GLU A 110 -1.01 6.31 10.98
CA GLU A 110 0.05 5.93 10.02
C GLU A 110 1.31 6.81 9.97
N CYS A 111 1.43 7.86 10.78
CA CYS A 111 2.56 8.80 10.65
C CYS A 111 3.58 8.70 11.80
N ARG A 112 4.69 7.98 11.58
CA ARG A 112 5.88 8.09 12.43
C ARG A 112 6.81 9.18 11.91
N HIS A 113 7.20 10.08 12.81
CA HIS A 113 8.07 11.22 12.50
C HIS A 113 9.52 10.81 12.19
N SER A 114 9.98 11.28 11.02
CA SER A 114 11.36 11.37 10.54
C SER A 114 12.18 10.08 10.39
N ALA A 115 12.30 9.60 9.15
CA ALA A 115 13.54 8.99 8.68
C ALA A 115 14.42 10.11 8.11
N ARG A 116 15.53 10.42 8.79
CA ARG A 116 16.54 11.35 8.26
C ARG A 116 17.45 10.55 7.32
N LEU A 117 17.32 10.80 6.02
CA LEU A 117 18.30 10.36 5.01
C LEU A 117 19.44 11.38 4.93
#